data_AF-A0A7G1KM22-F1
#
_entry.id   AF-A0A7G1KM22-F1
#
_cell.length_a   1.000
_cell.length_b   1.000
_cell.length_c   1.000
_cell.angle_alpha   90.00
_cell.angle_beta   90.00
_cell.angle_gamma   90.00
#
_symmetry.space_group_name_H-M   'P 1'
#
loop_
_entity.id
_entity.type
_entity.pdbx_description
1 polymer ?
#
loop_
_entity_poly.entity_id
_entity_poly.type
_entity_poly.pdbx_seq_one_letter_code
_entity_poly.pdbx_strand_id
1 'polypeptide(L)'
;MFSDDEPVAVRRSKLRDHTGAIVSENLITYRQCDQGSLIPAEGVPFGLHTRRMGLYERRRIFRAGITRDAFGALPAGSAGRVYEIVFSTEQRVLVHEVFAPSLLPMRADSFELPAAMRSDLTARRKYLSRFYPEGRVSRRFASLGPIFQ
;
A
#
# COMPACT_ATOMS: atom_id res chain seq x y z
N MET A 1 8.57 13.83 1.51
CA MET A 1 10.04 13.86 1.37
C MET A 1 10.60 14.08 2.76
N PHE A 2 11.41 13.14 3.25
CA PHE A 2 12.18 13.34 4.48
C PHE A 2 13.21 14.43 4.21
N SER A 3 13.59 15.22 5.23
CA SER A 3 14.75 16.11 5.09
C SER A 3 16.00 15.23 4.97
N ASP A 4 16.94 15.57 4.10
CA ASP A 4 18.12 14.72 3.82
C ASP A 4 19.00 14.44 5.07
N ASP A 5 18.81 15.21 6.15
CA ASP A 5 19.60 15.11 7.40
C ASP A 5 18.93 14.35 8.55
N GLU A 6 17.66 13.94 8.43
CA GLU A 6 17.00 13.23 9.54
C GLU A 6 17.30 11.72 9.48
N PRO A 7 17.78 11.11 10.58
CA PRO A 7 18.07 9.69 10.61
C PRO A 7 16.80 8.87 10.37
N VAL A 8 16.86 7.99 9.37
CA VAL A 8 15.78 7.07 9.02
C VAL A 8 16.07 5.66 9.49
N ALA A 9 15.01 4.95 9.85
CA ALA A 9 15.07 3.54 10.23
C ALA A 9 14.09 2.73 9.37
N VAL A 10 14.32 1.42 9.34
CA VAL A 10 13.52 0.48 8.56
C VAL A 10 13.06 -0.66 9.45
N ARG A 11 11.76 -0.99 9.37
CA ARG A 11 11.18 -2.15 10.05
C ARG A 11 10.46 -3.04 9.05
N ARG A 12 10.68 -4.34 9.20
CA ARG A 12 9.94 -5.38 8.48
C ARG A 12 8.77 -5.87 9.34
N SER A 13 7.60 -6.03 8.74
CA SER A 13 6.39 -6.48 9.44
C SER A 13 5.64 -7.49 8.60
N LYS A 14 5.22 -8.60 9.20
CA LYS A 14 4.48 -9.67 8.54
C LYS A 14 3.08 -9.73 9.13
N LEU A 15 2.08 -9.79 8.26
CA LEU A 15 0.72 -10.16 8.63
C LEU A 15 0.54 -11.64 8.32
N ARG A 16 0.00 -12.39 9.28
CA ARG A 16 -0.31 -13.81 9.13
C ARG A 16 -1.81 -14.02 9.29
N ASP A 17 -2.34 -15.02 8.59
CA ASP A 17 -3.71 -15.49 8.82
C ASP A 17 -3.78 -16.42 10.05
N HIS A 18 -4.97 -16.98 10.29
CA HIS A 18 -5.25 -17.90 11.39
C HIS A 18 -4.49 -19.23 11.28
N THR A 19 -4.02 -19.61 10.10
CA THR A 19 -3.18 -20.81 9.88
C THR A 19 -1.71 -20.54 10.10
N GLY A 20 -1.33 -19.27 10.30
CA GLY A 20 0.05 -18.83 10.40
C GLY A 20 0.71 -18.55 9.04
N ALA A 21 0.01 -18.69 7.92
CA ALA A 21 0.54 -18.35 6.60
C ALA A 21 0.70 -16.83 6.46
N ILE A 22 1.78 -16.38 5.81
CA ILE A 22 2.03 -14.95 5.58
C ILE A 22 1.10 -14.47 4.48
N VAL A 23 0.25 -13.50 4.81
CA VAL A 23 -0.73 -12.90 3.88
C VAL A 23 -0.23 -11.59 3.29
N SER A 24 0.56 -10.83 4.05
CA SER A 24 1.30 -9.69 3.53
C SER A 24 2.59 -9.44 4.30
N GLU A 25 3.56 -8.85 3.61
CA GLU A 25 4.82 -8.42 4.18
C GLU A 25 5.07 -6.96 3.84
N ASN A 26 5.48 -6.19 4.85
CA ASN A 26 5.70 -4.75 4.77
C ASN A 26 7.16 -4.44 5.10
N LEU A 27 7.78 -3.58 4.31
CA LEU A 27 9.00 -2.86 4.67
C LEU A 27 8.61 -1.39 4.90
N ILE A 28 8.83 -0.91 6.12
CA ILE A 28 8.36 0.39 6.59
C ILE A 28 9.57 1.25 6.87
N THR A 29 9.71 2.35 6.13
CA THR A 29 10.74 3.36 6.35
C THR A 29 10.13 4.55 7.08
N TYR A 30 10.77 4.97 8.17
CA TYR A 30 10.26 5.98 9.09
C TYR A 30 11.40 6.80 9.68
N ARG A 31 11.11 7.97 10.26
CA ARG A 31 12.11 8.76 11.00
C ARG A 31 12.42 8.07 12.32
N GLN A 32 13.69 7.95 12.68
CA GLN A 32 14.08 7.24 13.91
C GLN A 32 13.44 7.83 15.18
N CYS A 33 13.20 9.14 15.22
CA CYS A 33 12.50 9.81 16.33
C CYS A 33 11.04 9.36 16.51
N ASP A 34 10.39 8.86 15.45
CA ASP A 34 8.99 8.42 15.49
C ASP A 34 8.84 6.97 16.02
N GLN A 35 9.95 6.27 16.29
CA GLN A 35 9.92 4.85 16.62
C GLN A 35 9.01 4.53 17.81
N GLY A 36 9.16 5.28 18.91
CA GLY A 36 8.47 4.98 20.17
C GLY A 36 6.95 5.18 20.12
N SER A 37 6.46 6.04 19.23
CA SER A 37 5.03 6.40 19.15
C SER A 37 4.30 5.76 17.98
N LEU A 38 5.02 5.37 16.92
CA LEU A 38 4.41 4.92 15.67
C LEU A 38 4.70 3.46 15.31
N ILE A 39 5.84 2.95 15.78
CA ILE A 39 6.35 1.66 15.36
C ILE A 39 6.08 0.63 16.46
N PRO A 40 5.23 -0.38 16.19
CA PRO A 40 4.91 -1.35 17.22
C PRO A 40 6.08 -2.31 17.46
N ALA A 41 6.07 -2.95 18.62
CA ALA A 41 7.00 -4.01 18.98
C ALA A 41 7.06 -5.12 17.92
N GLU A 42 8.12 -5.92 17.95
CA GLU A 42 8.29 -7.06 17.05
C GLU A 42 7.11 -8.05 17.19
N GLY A 43 6.73 -8.71 16.09
CA GLY A 43 5.59 -9.63 16.04
C GLY A 43 4.22 -8.97 15.86
N VAL A 44 4.07 -7.67 16.14
CA VAL A 44 2.81 -6.96 15.89
C VAL A 44 2.72 -6.46 14.44
N PRO A 45 1.69 -6.86 13.66
CA PRO A 45 1.51 -6.38 12.30
C PRO A 45 1.26 -4.87 12.27
N PHE A 46 2.01 -4.13 11.44
CA PHE A 46 1.94 -2.67 11.40
C PHE A 46 0.54 -2.14 11.06
N GLY A 47 -0.12 -2.68 10.03
CA GLY A 47 -1.47 -2.26 9.66
C GLY A 47 -2.53 -2.51 10.74
N LEU A 48 -2.34 -3.52 11.59
CA LEU A 48 -3.23 -3.77 12.73
C LEU A 48 -2.97 -2.77 13.86
N HIS A 49 -1.70 -2.44 14.11
CA HIS A 49 -1.32 -1.43 15.11
C HIS A 49 -1.87 -0.04 14.76
N THR A 50 -1.66 0.44 13.53
CA THR A 50 -2.14 1.77 13.13
C THR A 50 -3.66 1.88 13.24
N ARG A 51 -4.39 0.81 12.89
CA ARG A 51 -5.85 0.74 13.08
C ARG A 51 -6.26 0.84 14.55
N ARG A 52 -5.51 0.23 15.47
CA ARG A 52 -5.80 0.26 16.92
C ARG A 52 -5.50 1.61 17.56
N MET A 53 -4.53 2.36 17.04
CA MET A 53 -4.21 3.70 17.53
C MET A 53 -5.34 4.71 17.28
N GLY A 54 -6.27 4.41 16.37
CA GLY A 54 -7.39 5.30 16.07
C GLY A 54 -6.98 6.62 15.40
N LEU A 55 -5.76 6.72 14.89
CA LEU A 55 -5.30 7.92 14.19
C LEU A 55 -5.98 8.05 12.83
N TYR A 56 -6.29 9.29 12.46
CA TYR A 56 -6.65 9.56 11.07
C TYR A 56 -5.39 9.43 10.21
N GLU A 57 -5.52 8.67 9.12
CA GLU A 57 -4.44 8.45 8.16
C GLU A 57 -4.85 8.87 6.74
N ARG A 58 -3.92 9.49 6.02
CA ARG A 58 -4.02 9.76 4.59
C ARG A 58 -2.96 8.94 3.87
N ARG A 59 -3.38 8.14 2.89
CA ARG A 59 -2.48 7.33 2.07
C ARG A 59 -2.26 7.95 0.69
N ARG A 60 -1.00 8.05 0.26
CA ARG A 60 -0.62 8.43 -1.10
C ARG A 60 0.12 7.27 -1.75
N ILE A 61 -0.51 6.63 -2.74
CA ILE A 61 0.10 5.54 -3.50
C ILE A 61 1.02 6.13 -4.56
N PHE A 62 2.29 5.72 -4.56
CA PHE A 62 3.26 6.10 -5.58
C PHE A 62 3.33 5.06 -6.69
N ARG A 63 3.25 3.78 -6.33
CA ARG A 63 3.38 2.67 -7.27
C ARG A 63 2.57 1.47 -6.82
N ALA A 64 2.05 0.73 -7.80
CA ALA A 64 1.52 -0.61 -7.64
C ALA A 64 1.98 -1.47 -8.82
N GLY A 65 2.10 -2.78 -8.61
CA GLY A 65 2.53 -3.70 -9.66
C GLY A 65 2.82 -5.09 -9.12
N ILE A 66 3.58 -5.83 -9.91
CA ILE A 66 4.04 -7.18 -9.59
C ILE A 66 5.53 -7.14 -9.24
N THR A 67 5.94 -7.87 -8.21
CA THR A 67 7.35 -7.98 -7.84
C THR A 67 8.13 -8.76 -8.89
N ARG A 68 9.30 -8.24 -9.27
CA ARG A 68 10.23 -8.95 -10.18
C ARG A 68 11.01 -10.03 -9.45
N ASP A 69 11.33 -9.77 -8.19
CA ASP A 69 12.10 -10.65 -7.32
C ASP A 69 11.28 -11.01 -6.07
N ALA A 70 11.79 -11.97 -5.30
CA ALA A 70 11.22 -12.30 -4.00
C ALA A 70 11.30 -11.10 -3.04
N PHE A 71 10.27 -10.92 -2.22
CA PHE A 71 10.21 -9.89 -1.19
C PHE A 71 10.04 -10.54 0.19
N GLY A 72 11.15 -10.68 0.91
CA GLY A 72 11.15 -11.40 2.19
C GLY A 72 10.76 -12.86 1.99
N ALA A 73 9.64 -13.28 2.57
CA ALA A 73 9.13 -14.63 2.43
C ALA A 73 8.21 -14.82 1.20
N LEU A 74 7.84 -13.73 0.51
CA LEU A 74 6.91 -13.77 -0.62
C LEU A 74 7.69 -13.92 -1.94
N PRO A 75 7.24 -14.77 -2.87
CA PRO A 75 7.96 -15.04 -4.11
C PRO A 75 7.91 -13.85 -5.09
N ALA A 76 8.72 -13.94 -6.15
CA ALA A 76 8.53 -13.13 -7.34
C ALA A 76 7.13 -13.38 -7.93
N GLY A 77 6.58 -12.39 -8.66
CA GLY A 77 5.21 -12.50 -9.17
C GLY A 77 4.13 -12.11 -8.15
N SER A 78 4.50 -11.75 -6.92
CA SER A 78 3.55 -11.25 -5.93
C SER A 78 3.09 -9.83 -6.25
N ALA A 79 1.81 -9.54 -5.99
CA ALA A 79 1.29 -8.18 -6.06
C ALA A 79 1.91 -7.31 -4.95
N GLY A 80 2.30 -6.08 -5.29
CA GLY A 80 2.88 -5.15 -4.34
C GLY A 80 2.54 -3.68 -4.63
N ARG A 81 2.70 -2.84 -3.60
CA ARG A 81 2.49 -1.41 -3.65
C ARG A 81 3.49 -0.65 -2.80
N VAL A 82 3.81 0.57 -3.24
CA VAL A 82 4.63 1.54 -2.51
C VAL A 82 3.79 2.78 -2.27
N TYR A 83 3.64 3.16 -1.00
CA TYR A 83 2.80 4.28 -0.61
C TYR A 83 3.31 4.98 0.65
N GLU A 84 3.01 6.27 0.78
CA GLU A 84 3.21 7.03 2.01
C GLU A 84 1.93 7.00 2.84
N ILE A 85 2.06 6.86 4.16
CA ILE A 85 1.00 7.16 5.12
C ILE A 85 1.41 8.43 5.86
N VAL A 86 0.50 9.42 5.87
CA VAL A 86 0.61 10.61 6.70
C VAL A 86 -0.46 10.52 7.78
N PHE A 87 -0.04 10.57 9.05
CA PHE A 87 -0.93 10.51 10.20
C PHE A 87 -1.38 11.92 10.61
N SER A 88 -2.46 12.01 11.38
CA SER A 88 -2.93 13.28 11.97
C SER A 88 -1.94 13.90 12.96
N THR A 89 -0.98 13.11 13.46
CA THR A 89 0.16 13.56 14.26
C THR A 89 1.30 14.14 13.40
N GLU A 90 1.06 14.32 12.09
CA GLU A 90 2.01 14.79 11.07
C GLU A 90 3.18 13.85 10.77
N GLN A 91 3.31 12.77 11.53
CA GLN A 91 4.26 11.68 11.29
C GLN A 91 4.00 11.02 9.94
N ARG A 92 5.08 10.53 9.33
CA ARG A 92 5.03 9.95 7.97
C ARG A 92 5.84 8.67 7.90
N VAL A 93 5.31 7.71 7.17
CA VAL A 93 6.02 6.47 6.84
C VAL A 93 5.89 6.16 5.36
N LEU A 94 6.94 5.61 4.79
CA LEU A 94 6.91 4.97 3.48
C LEU A 94 6.73 3.47 3.68
N VAL A 95 5.78 2.87 2.98
CA VAL A 95 5.46 1.45 3.09
C VAL A 95 5.61 0.79 1.74
N HIS A 96 6.44 -0.25 1.69
CA HIS A 96 6.47 -1.23 0.61
C HIS A 96 5.72 -2.46 1.11
N GLU A 97 4.53 -2.70 0.57
CA GLU A 97 3.69 -3.83 0.94
C GLU A 97 3.60 -4.82 -0.22
N VAL A 98 3.82 -6.09 0.07
CA VAL A 98 3.69 -7.20 -0.87
C VAL A 98 2.73 -8.23 -0.30
N PHE A 99 1.87 -8.79 -1.14
CA PHE A 99 0.81 -9.72 -0.75
C PHE A 99 1.13 -11.15 -1.19
N ALA A 100 0.58 -12.12 -0.45
CA ALA A 100 0.61 -13.51 -0.87
C ALA A 100 -0.12 -13.68 -2.22
N PRO A 101 0.43 -14.45 -3.18
CA PRO A 101 -0.18 -14.65 -4.50
C PRO A 101 -1.63 -15.19 -4.44
N SER A 102 -1.96 -15.95 -3.41
CA SER A 102 -3.29 -16.56 -3.21
C SER A 102 -4.39 -15.54 -2.88
N LEU A 103 -4.06 -14.35 -2.37
CA LEU A 103 -5.04 -13.37 -1.90
C LEU A 103 -5.50 -12.40 -2.97
N LEU A 104 -4.64 -12.17 -3.96
CA LEU A 104 -4.90 -11.30 -5.09
C LEU A 104 -4.69 -12.14 -6.34
N PRO A 105 -5.70 -12.92 -6.77
CA PRO A 105 -5.58 -13.77 -7.95
C PRO A 105 -5.20 -12.90 -9.14
N MET A 106 -4.00 -13.16 -9.69
CA MET A 106 -3.48 -12.45 -10.84
C MET A 106 -4.40 -12.67 -12.02
N ARG A 107 -4.96 -11.60 -12.59
CA ARG A 107 -5.15 -11.56 -14.05
C ARG A 107 -3.91 -10.90 -14.62
N ALA A 108 -3.10 -11.71 -15.30
CA ALA A 108 -1.91 -11.28 -16.03
C ALA A 108 -2.25 -10.34 -17.20
N ASP A 109 -3.54 -10.25 -17.56
CA ASP A 109 -4.02 -9.39 -18.64
C ASP A 109 -4.71 -8.15 -18.08
N SER A 110 -4.26 -6.98 -18.55
CA SER A 110 -4.98 -5.69 -18.59
C SER A 110 -4.97 -4.79 -17.33
N PHE A 111 -3.91 -3.99 -17.18
CA PHE A 111 -4.07 -2.56 -16.82
C PHE A 111 -4.38 -1.68 -18.05
N GLU A 112 -4.63 -2.29 -19.21
CA GLU A 112 -5.41 -1.62 -20.24
C GLU A 112 -6.89 -1.67 -19.83
N LEU A 113 -7.43 -0.53 -19.42
CA LEU A 113 -8.88 -0.37 -19.43
C LEU A 113 -9.39 -0.86 -20.79
N PRO A 114 -10.40 -1.75 -20.84
CA PRO A 114 -11.04 -2.14 -22.10
C PRO A 114 -11.29 -0.87 -22.91
N ALA A 115 -10.97 -0.86 -24.21
CA ALA A 115 -11.11 0.36 -25.03
C ALA A 115 -12.53 0.96 -24.92
N ALA A 116 -13.53 0.11 -24.72
CA ALA A 116 -14.93 0.48 -24.46
C ALA A 116 -15.20 1.19 -23.12
N MET A 117 -14.28 1.16 -22.15
CA MET A 117 -14.38 1.80 -20.82
C MET A 117 -13.51 3.07 -20.69
N ARG A 118 -12.80 3.49 -21.75
CA ARG A 118 -11.99 4.73 -21.71
C ARG A 118 -12.85 6.00 -21.66
N SER A 119 -14.10 5.93 -22.09
CA SER A 119 -15.05 7.06 -22.13
C SER A 119 -16.15 7.01 -21.06
N ASP A 120 -16.41 5.85 -20.42
CA ASP A 120 -17.47 5.72 -19.41
C ASP A 120 -16.93 5.67 -17.98
N LEU A 121 -16.97 6.83 -17.33
CA LEU A 121 -16.57 7.05 -15.94
C LEU A 121 -17.39 6.21 -14.94
N THR A 122 -18.62 5.82 -15.30
CA THR A 122 -19.55 5.08 -14.44
C THR A 122 -19.15 3.61 -14.37
N ALA A 123 -18.84 3.01 -15.52
CA ALA A 123 -18.35 1.65 -15.61
C ALA A 123 -17.00 1.50 -14.88
N ARG A 124 -16.11 2.48 -15.03
CA ARG A 124 -14.79 2.51 -14.36
C ARG A 124 -14.90 2.59 -12.83
N ARG A 125 -15.85 3.38 -12.33
CA ARG A 125 -16.12 3.51 -10.88
C ARG A 125 -16.68 2.21 -10.30
N LYS A 126 -17.57 1.52 -11.02
CA LYS A 126 -18.16 0.23 -10.63
C LYS A 126 -17.15 -0.92 -10.64
N TYR A 127 -16.19 -0.89 -11.57
CA TYR A 127 -15.09 -1.86 -11.61
C TYR A 127 -14.15 -1.66 -10.42
N LEU A 128 -13.69 -0.43 -10.19
CA LEU A 128 -12.79 -0.13 -9.06
C LEU A 128 -13.45 -0.39 -7.70
N SER A 129 -14.76 -0.15 -7.55
CA SER A 129 -15.46 -0.44 -6.30
C SER A 129 -15.61 -1.94 -5.99
N ARG A 130 -15.46 -2.83 -6.99
CA ARG A 130 -15.42 -4.29 -6.74
C ARG A 130 -14.09 -4.74 -6.13
N PHE A 131 -13.01 -4.02 -6.40
CA PHE A 131 -11.69 -4.27 -5.79
C PHE A 131 -11.45 -3.42 -4.54
N TYR A 132 -12.27 -2.37 -4.34
CA TYR A 132 -12.20 -1.45 -3.21
C TYR A 132 -13.62 -1.09 -2.73
N PRO A 133 -14.27 -1.95 -1.91
CA PRO A 133 -15.67 -1.78 -1.52
C PRO A 133 -15.92 -0.58 -0.59
N GLU A 134 -14.88 -0.01 0.03
CA GLU A 134 -15.02 1.19 0.86
C GLU A 134 -14.35 2.41 0.22
N GLY A 135 -15.12 3.04 -0.67
CA GLY A 135 -14.79 4.32 -1.25
C GLY A 135 -14.95 5.48 -0.26
N ARG A 136 -13.82 6.02 0.21
CA ARG A 136 -13.65 7.48 0.23
C ARG A 136 -12.56 7.87 -0.76
N VAL A 137 -12.89 7.72 -2.03
CA VAL A 137 -12.18 8.41 -3.13
C VAL A 137 -12.48 9.89 -2.96
N SER A 138 -11.54 10.63 -2.38
CA SER A 138 -11.57 12.10 -2.35
C SER A 138 -11.66 12.61 -3.80
N ARG A 139 -12.69 13.42 -4.09
CA ARG A 139 -13.04 13.95 -5.42
C ARG A 139 -12.02 14.99 -5.96
N ARG A 140 -10.71 14.74 -5.89
CA ARG A 140 -9.68 15.70 -6.36
C ARG A 140 -8.64 15.16 -7.34
N PHE A 141 -8.85 14.00 -7.95
CA PHE A 141 -7.94 13.49 -8.99
C PHE A 141 -8.63 13.18 -10.32
N ALA A 142 -9.52 14.07 -10.76
CA ALA A 142 -10.09 14.03 -12.11
C ALA A 142 -9.24 14.76 -13.16
N SER A 143 -8.02 15.22 -12.83
CA SER A 143 -7.23 16.05 -13.76
C SER A 143 -5.74 15.74 -13.68
N LEU A 144 -5.34 14.51 -14.02
CA LEU A 144 -3.98 14.27 -14.52
C LEU A 144 -4.06 13.33 -15.71
N GLY A 145 -4.01 13.95 -16.90
CA GLY A 145 -3.76 13.30 -18.18
C GLY A 145 -2.33 12.73 -18.27
N PRO A 146 -1.97 12.14 -19.42
CA PRO A 146 -0.95 11.10 -19.50
C PRO A 146 0.45 11.70 -19.58
N ILE A 147 1.37 11.20 -18.77
CA ILE A 147 2.82 11.37 -19.01
C ILE A 147 3.50 10.03 -18.73
N PHE A 148 3.60 9.23 -19.79
CA PHE A 148 4.73 8.32 -20.02
C PHE A 148 5.11 8.50 -21.49
N GLN A 149 6.40 8.72 -21.74
CA GLN A 149 7.05 8.23 -22.95
C GLN A 149 7.66 6.88 -22.62
#